data_AF-A0A924RI03-F1
#
_entry.id   AF-A0A924RI03-F1
#
_cell.length_a   1.000
_cell.length_b   1.000
_cell.length_c   1.000
_cell.angle_alpha   90.00
_cell.angle_beta   90.00
_cell.angle_gamma   90.00
#
_symmetry.space_group_name_H-M   'P 1'
#
loop_
_entity.id
_entity.type
_entity.pdbx_description
1 polymer ?
#
loop_
_entity_poly.entity_id
_entity_poly.type
_entity_poly.pdbx_seq_one_letter_code
_entity_poly.pdbx_strand_id
1 'polypeptide(L)'
;MVTLRCSVLDPVRDALPIDIELSAPAGTTWCQVRDQVLDACAMASGTPLISDSAPVDADAVLGRPPLVDGVLLVAGAPDLVPRARGLLQLHVVGGPDSGRVHALPPGEHRVGRSPRAEIRVEDADASRWHLAVRVAPDGVTVRDLGSVNGTTVEGTRIGDGPHPLQPGQRISAGHSTLVMRSPAVPPAATRISREGAIEVNPGPRPRPARPPVDLHRPGANATERRQGVPWLAMVLPLAVAVPAAILTRQPMFLLFALMSPVMILGTTVSERTRGRREREQARADLARRVAGADAALAAALRDDLSCRGADAPDAAELLRCVTGPSARLWERGAASRDVLTLLLGSGRIEARVRVLRPDGTPE
;
A
#
# COMPACT_ATOMS: atom_id res chain seq x y z
N MET A 1 40.15 -11.30 -24.50
CA MET A 1 40.32 -11.51 -23.05
C MET A 1 39.03 -11.08 -22.38
N VAL A 2 38.65 -11.73 -21.29
CA VAL A 2 37.53 -11.37 -20.41
C VAL A 2 38.16 -10.86 -19.12
N THR A 3 37.73 -9.69 -18.68
CA THR A 3 38.10 -9.13 -17.40
C THR A 3 36.84 -8.95 -16.59
N LEU A 4 36.78 -9.54 -15.41
CA LEU A 4 35.67 -9.38 -14.48
C LEU A 4 36.21 -8.93 -13.13
N ARG A 5 35.46 -8.06 -12.47
CA ARG A 5 35.66 -7.71 -11.07
C ARG A 5 34.65 -8.49 -10.25
N CYS A 6 35.10 -9.18 -9.23
CA CYS A 6 34.21 -9.89 -8.32
C CYS A 6 34.60 -9.58 -6.87
N SER A 7 33.61 -9.54 -5.99
CA SER A 7 33.83 -9.44 -4.56
C SER A 7 33.64 -10.82 -3.94
N VAL A 8 34.56 -11.27 -3.10
CA VAL A 8 34.47 -12.54 -2.38
C VAL A 8 34.23 -12.25 -0.90
N LEU A 9 33.15 -12.80 -0.35
CA LEU A 9 32.75 -12.62 1.04
C LEU A 9 32.87 -13.94 1.82
N ASP A 10 33.59 -13.91 2.93
CA ASP A 10 33.58 -14.98 3.93
C ASP A 10 32.69 -14.58 5.12
N PRO A 11 31.45 -15.09 5.21
CA PRO A 11 30.52 -14.73 6.27
C PRO A 11 30.96 -15.23 7.66
N VAL A 12 31.88 -16.21 7.74
CA VAL A 12 32.36 -16.78 9.01
C VAL A 12 33.44 -15.89 9.64
N ARG A 13 34.18 -15.13 8.83
CA ARG A 13 35.31 -14.31 9.28
C ARG A 13 34.92 -12.89 9.71
N ASP A 14 33.64 -12.51 9.62
CA ASP A 14 33.13 -11.14 9.88
C ASP A 14 34.01 -10.04 9.24
N ALA A 15 34.52 -10.34 8.04
CA ALA A 15 35.47 -9.51 7.31
C ALA A 15 34.76 -8.81 6.15
N LEU A 16 35.28 -7.62 5.77
CA LEU A 16 34.84 -6.93 4.56
C LEU A 16 35.06 -7.82 3.31
N PRO A 17 34.21 -7.69 2.27
CA PRO A 17 34.43 -8.38 1.01
C PRO A 17 35.81 -8.07 0.42
N ILE A 18 36.46 -9.09 -0.16
CA ILE A 18 37.74 -8.95 -0.87
C ILE A 18 37.43 -8.76 -2.36
N ASP A 19 37.80 -7.61 -2.91
CA ASP A 19 37.64 -7.34 -4.34
C ASP A 19 38.80 -7.95 -5.14
N ILE A 20 38.46 -8.70 -6.20
CA ILE A 20 39.41 -9.36 -7.09
C ILE A 20 39.09 -8.98 -8.53
N GLU A 21 40.12 -8.66 -9.30
CA GLU A 21 40.03 -8.54 -10.75
C GLU A 21 40.60 -9.81 -11.40
N LEU A 22 39.76 -10.54 -12.14
CA LEU A 22 40.15 -11.73 -12.87
C LEU A 22 40.24 -11.39 -14.35
N SER A 23 41.42 -11.59 -14.93
CA SER A 23 41.67 -11.44 -16.37
C SER A 23 42.09 -12.77 -16.97
N ALA A 24 41.29 -13.29 -17.90
CA ALA A 24 41.51 -14.60 -18.52
C ALA A 24 41.14 -14.60 -20.02
N PRO A 25 41.62 -15.59 -20.81
CA PRO A 25 41.11 -15.83 -22.15
C PRO A 25 39.58 -16.05 -22.17
N ALA A 26 38.94 -15.71 -23.29
CA ALA A 26 37.50 -15.98 -23.43
C ALA A 26 37.25 -17.50 -23.44
N GLY A 27 36.22 -17.95 -22.71
CA GLY A 27 35.90 -19.37 -22.60
C GLY A 27 36.57 -20.10 -21.43
N THR A 28 37.41 -19.42 -20.64
CA THR A 28 37.96 -19.98 -19.40
C THR A 28 36.83 -20.32 -18.42
N THR A 29 36.88 -21.54 -17.85
CA THR A 29 35.88 -22.06 -16.92
C THR A 29 36.25 -21.77 -15.48
N TRP A 30 35.26 -21.80 -14.60
CA TRP A 30 35.41 -21.53 -13.17
C TRP A 30 36.43 -22.46 -12.52
N CYS A 31 36.40 -23.76 -12.83
CA CYS A 31 37.34 -24.72 -12.28
C CYS A 31 38.81 -24.39 -12.57
N GLN A 32 39.11 -23.67 -13.65
CA GLN A 32 40.48 -23.29 -14.02
C GLN A 32 41.04 -22.15 -13.17
N VAL A 33 40.17 -21.30 -12.62
CA VAL A 33 40.56 -20.09 -11.86
C VAL A 33 40.18 -20.14 -10.38
N ARG A 34 39.26 -21.03 -9.99
CA ARG A 34 38.68 -21.10 -8.64
C ARG A 34 39.74 -21.16 -7.56
N ASP A 35 40.71 -22.05 -7.69
CA ASP A 35 41.70 -22.26 -6.62
C ASP A 35 42.63 -21.03 -6.49
N GLN A 36 42.93 -20.33 -7.59
CA GLN A 36 43.67 -19.06 -7.55
C GLN A 36 42.88 -17.95 -6.85
N VAL A 37 41.56 -17.92 -7.04
CA VAL A 37 40.66 -17.00 -6.32
C VAL A 37 40.65 -17.30 -4.83
N LEU A 38 40.50 -18.56 -4.45
CA LEU A 38 40.51 -18.98 -3.04
C LEU A 38 41.84 -18.66 -2.36
N ASP A 39 42.96 -18.91 -3.04
CA ASP A 39 44.30 -18.60 -2.55
C ASP A 39 44.49 -17.08 -2.37
N ALA A 40 44.05 -16.27 -3.33
CA ALA A 40 44.09 -14.80 -3.24
C ALA A 40 43.28 -14.25 -2.06
N CYS A 41 42.19 -14.93 -1.68
CA CYS A 41 41.36 -14.60 -0.53
C CYS A 41 41.81 -15.27 0.79
N ALA A 42 42.93 -15.99 0.80
CA ALA A 42 43.39 -16.77 1.95
C ALA A 42 42.33 -17.74 2.50
N MET A 43 41.62 -18.42 1.59
CA MET A 43 40.58 -19.42 1.87
C MET A 43 41.10 -20.83 1.63
N ALA A 44 40.46 -21.83 2.24
CA ALA A 44 40.85 -23.22 2.03
C ALA A 44 40.51 -23.66 0.60
N SER A 45 41.42 -24.37 -0.05
CA SER A 45 41.16 -24.99 -1.36
C SER A 45 39.91 -25.90 -1.29
N GLY A 46 39.09 -25.84 -2.34
CA GLY A 46 37.82 -26.60 -2.40
C GLY A 46 36.66 -25.97 -1.62
N THR A 47 36.83 -24.80 -0.99
CA THR A 47 35.70 -24.07 -0.39
C THR A 47 34.66 -23.75 -1.48
N PRO A 48 33.39 -24.16 -1.31
CA PRO A 48 32.35 -23.82 -2.28
C PRO A 48 32.11 -22.31 -2.27
N LEU A 49 32.09 -21.72 -3.47
CA LEU A 49 31.69 -20.34 -3.69
C LEU A 49 30.30 -20.33 -4.32
N ILE A 50 29.44 -19.47 -3.78
CA ILE A 50 28.03 -19.38 -4.10
C ILE A 50 27.76 -18.05 -4.77
N SER A 51 27.08 -18.08 -5.90
CA SER A 51 26.51 -16.91 -6.54
C SER A 51 25.00 -17.06 -6.56
N ASP A 52 24.25 -16.00 -6.22
CA ASP A 52 22.82 -15.99 -6.41
C ASP A 52 22.09 -17.23 -5.83
N SER A 53 22.48 -17.69 -4.65
CA SER A 53 21.96 -18.87 -3.91
C SER A 53 22.25 -20.27 -4.46
N ALA A 54 23.08 -20.40 -5.50
CA ALA A 54 23.55 -21.70 -5.95
C ALA A 54 25.09 -21.75 -5.93
N PRO A 55 25.70 -22.90 -5.59
CA PRO A 55 27.11 -23.11 -5.84
C PRO A 55 27.43 -22.80 -7.30
N VAL A 56 28.53 -22.12 -7.56
CA VAL A 56 28.99 -21.88 -8.93
C VAL A 56 29.48 -23.19 -9.51
N ASP A 57 28.85 -23.62 -10.61
CA ASP A 57 29.21 -24.84 -11.31
C ASP A 57 30.66 -24.80 -11.83
N ALA A 58 31.33 -25.94 -11.84
CA ALA A 58 32.74 -26.05 -12.22
C ALA A 58 32.99 -25.67 -13.70
N ASP A 59 32.00 -25.91 -14.55
CA ASP A 59 31.99 -25.61 -15.99
C ASP A 59 31.42 -24.22 -16.31
N ALA A 60 31.00 -23.44 -15.29
CA ALA A 60 30.57 -22.06 -15.49
C ALA A 60 31.68 -21.24 -16.17
N VAL A 61 31.33 -20.48 -17.20
CA VAL A 61 32.30 -19.74 -18.02
C VAL A 61 32.41 -18.30 -17.52
N LEU A 62 33.63 -17.80 -17.38
CA LEU A 62 33.89 -16.40 -17.03
C LEU A 62 33.30 -15.45 -18.10
N GLY A 63 32.58 -14.43 -17.64
CA GLY A 63 31.82 -13.51 -18.49
C GLY A 63 30.44 -14.02 -18.91
N ARG A 64 29.96 -15.13 -18.35
CA ARG A 64 28.59 -15.64 -18.52
C ARG A 64 27.94 -15.88 -17.15
N PRO A 65 26.61 -15.82 -17.02
CA PRO A 65 25.96 -16.04 -15.73
C PRO A 65 26.28 -17.45 -15.24
N PRO A 66 26.60 -17.60 -13.94
CA PRO A 66 26.54 -16.57 -12.90
C PRO A 66 27.81 -15.70 -12.73
N LEU A 67 28.89 -15.97 -13.47
CA LEU A 67 30.20 -15.31 -13.37
C LEU A 67 30.35 -14.12 -14.32
N VAL A 68 29.62 -13.05 -14.04
CA VAL A 68 29.67 -11.78 -14.78
C VAL A 68 30.44 -10.71 -14.00
N ASP A 69 30.77 -9.59 -14.65
CA ASP A 69 31.39 -8.45 -13.98
C ASP A 69 30.50 -7.92 -12.84
N GLY A 70 31.10 -7.67 -11.67
CA GLY A 70 30.44 -7.27 -10.44
C GLY A 70 29.85 -8.41 -9.61
N VAL A 71 30.13 -9.69 -9.93
CA VAL A 71 29.56 -10.82 -9.17
C VAL A 71 30.04 -10.84 -7.70
N LEU A 72 29.10 -11.05 -6.78
CA LEU A 72 29.39 -11.36 -5.38
C LEU A 72 29.44 -12.88 -5.20
N LEU A 73 30.59 -13.38 -4.75
CA LEU A 73 30.82 -14.78 -4.43
C LEU A 73 30.87 -14.93 -2.92
N VAL A 74 29.94 -15.71 -2.35
CA VAL A 74 29.89 -15.97 -0.91
C VAL A 74 30.48 -17.35 -0.64
N ALA A 75 31.44 -17.43 0.26
CA ALA A 75 32.03 -18.69 0.66
C ALA A 75 31.16 -19.46 1.65
N GLY A 76 31.10 -20.78 1.50
CA GLY A 76 30.43 -21.68 2.44
C GLY A 76 29.13 -22.27 1.88
N ALA A 77 28.21 -22.64 2.79
CA ALA A 77 26.99 -23.37 2.45
C ALA A 77 25.85 -22.43 1.98
N PRO A 78 24.93 -22.90 1.12
CA PRO A 78 23.85 -22.09 0.54
C PRO A 78 22.89 -21.48 1.57
N ASP A 79 22.84 -22.01 2.79
CA ASP A 79 21.99 -21.53 3.87
C ASP A 79 22.41 -20.16 4.44
N LEU A 80 23.60 -19.66 4.11
CA LEU A 80 24.16 -18.41 4.63
C LEU A 80 23.74 -17.15 3.84
N VAL A 81 23.03 -17.30 2.71
CA VAL A 81 22.47 -16.18 1.96
C VAL A 81 20.97 -16.14 2.23
N PRO A 82 20.46 -15.29 3.15
CA PRO A 82 19.04 -15.15 3.36
C PRO A 82 18.45 -14.46 2.13
N ARG A 83 18.06 -15.25 1.13
CA ARG A 83 17.15 -14.73 0.13
C ARG A 83 15.80 -14.61 0.80
N ALA A 84 15.30 -13.39 0.87
CA ALA A 84 13.87 -13.16 1.00
C ALA A 84 13.14 -13.61 -0.28
N ARG A 85 13.13 -14.92 -0.57
CA ARG A 85 12.23 -15.59 -1.52
C ARG A 85 10.85 -15.81 -0.88
N GLY A 86 10.37 -14.84 -0.12
CA GLY A 86 8.98 -14.80 0.34
C GLY A 86 8.15 -14.07 -0.71
N LEU A 87 6.93 -14.55 -0.98
CA LEU A 87 5.93 -13.78 -1.76
C LEU A 87 5.57 -12.43 -1.12
N LEU A 88 5.97 -12.25 0.14
CA LEU A 88 5.85 -11.03 0.92
C LEU A 88 7.19 -10.69 1.58
N GLN A 89 7.43 -9.39 1.68
CA GLN A 89 8.60 -8.80 2.30
C GLN A 89 8.15 -7.67 3.23
N LEU A 90 8.89 -7.49 4.33
CA LEU A 90 8.72 -6.35 5.23
C LEU A 90 9.89 -5.40 5.02
N HIS A 91 9.59 -4.20 4.53
CA HIS A 91 10.56 -3.17 4.17
C HIS A 91 10.62 -2.13 5.28
N VAL A 92 11.83 -1.79 5.73
CA VAL A 92 12.05 -0.64 6.61
C VAL A 92 12.19 0.61 5.74
N VAL A 93 11.16 1.47 5.74
CA VAL A 93 11.04 2.63 4.85
C VAL A 93 11.37 3.96 5.53
N GLY A 94 11.59 3.93 6.85
CA GLY A 94 11.95 5.10 7.65
C GLY A 94 12.48 4.68 9.02
N GLY A 95 13.22 5.59 9.66
CA GLY A 95 13.94 5.33 10.91
C GLY A 95 15.42 4.99 10.70
N PRO A 96 16.15 4.66 11.78
CA PRO A 96 17.60 4.41 11.73
C PRO A 96 18.00 3.26 10.81
N ASP A 97 17.10 2.30 10.62
CA ASP A 97 17.35 1.07 9.88
C ASP A 97 16.74 1.08 8.46
N SER A 98 16.42 2.28 7.96
CA SER A 98 15.80 2.48 6.64
C SER A 98 16.65 1.88 5.52
N GLY A 99 16.01 1.11 4.64
CA GLY A 99 16.66 0.38 3.55
C GLY A 99 16.69 -1.14 3.75
N ARG A 100 16.50 -1.65 4.98
CA ARG A 100 16.46 -3.09 5.21
C ARG A 100 15.19 -3.73 4.65
N VAL A 101 15.36 -4.95 4.13
CA VAL A 101 14.27 -5.78 3.59
C VAL A 101 14.35 -7.14 4.25
N HIS A 102 13.24 -7.54 4.88
CA HIS A 102 13.12 -8.85 5.54
C HIS A 102 12.15 -9.75 4.77
N ALA A 103 12.52 -11.02 4.63
CA ALA A 103 11.62 -12.04 4.13
C ALA A 103 10.44 -12.20 5.08
N LEU A 104 9.23 -12.36 4.54
CA LEU A 104 8.05 -12.63 5.33
C LEU A 104 7.36 -13.92 4.84
N PRO A 105 7.95 -15.10 5.11
CA PRO A 105 7.32 -16.38 4.74
C PRO A 105 6.05 -16.63 5.57
N PRO A 106 5.21 -17.61 5.21
CA PRO A 106 4.08 -18.02 6.04
C PRO A 106 4.51 -18.35 7.47
N GLY A 107 3.74 -17.89 8.46
CA GLY A 107 4.08 -18.04 9.88
C GLY A 107 3.94 -16.73 10.68
N GLU A 108 4.34 -16.78 11.95
CA GLU A 108 4.37 -15.61 12.83
C GLU A 108 5.81 -15.14 13.02
N HIS A 109 6.04 -13.84 12.84
CA HIS A 109 7.34 -13.18 12.90
C HIS A 109 7.30 -12.05 13.92
N ARG A 110 8.16 -12.10 14.94
CA ARG A 110 8.25 -11.03 15.93
C ARG A 110 9.24 -9.98 15.44
N VAL A 111 8.84 -8.73 15.58
CA VAL A 111 9.60 -7.56 15.19
C VAL A 111 10.01 -6.79 16.44
N GLY A 112 11.28 -6.40 16.54
CA GLY A 112 11.76 -5.56 17.64
C GLY A 112 13.27 -5.43 17.68
N ARG A 113 13.78 -4.71 18.69
CA ARG A 113 15.23 -4.47 18.82
C ARG A 113 16.03 -5.65 19.36
N SER A 114 15.36 -6.69 19.84
CA SER A 114 16.03 -7.87 20.41
C SER A 114 16.79 -8.63 19.32
N PRO A 115 18.03 -9.11 19.58
CA PRO A 115 18.73 -10.00 18.65
C PRO A 115 18.05 -11.37 18.52
N ARG A 116 17.10 -11.70 19.40
CA ARG A 116 16.28 -12.93 19.31
C ARG A 116 14.98 -12.75 18.51
N ALA A 117 14.69 -11.54 18.04
CA ALA A 117 13.55 -11.30 17.16
C ALA A 117 13.82 -11.87 15.77
N GLU A 118 12.83 -12.52 15.16
CA GLU A 118 12.95 -13.02 13.77
C GLU A 118 13.22 -11.85 12.81
N ILE A 119 12.62 -10.69 13.08
CA ILE A 119 12.87 -9.45 12.36
C ILE A 119 13.44 -8.44 13.34
N ARG A 120 14.76 -8.31 13.33
CA ARG A 120 15.48 -7.33 14.14
C ARG A 120 15.40 -5.95 13.49
N VAL A 121 15.05 -4.95 14.31
CA VAL A 121 15.06 -3.53 13.93
C VAL A 121 16.03 -2.78 14.83
N GLU A 122 17.01 -2.11 14.25
CA GLU A 122 18.02 -1.34 15.00
C GLU A 122 17.50 0.05 15.40
N ASP A 123 16.52 0.06 16.30
CA ASP A 123 15.88 1.28 16.80
C ASP A 123 15.85 1.31 18.33
N ALA A 124 16.42 2.36 18.92
CA ALA A 124 16.48 2.55 20.37
C ALA A 124 15.09 2.66 21.00
N ASP A 125 14.10 3.20 20.27
CA ASP A 125 12.74 3.41 20.75
C ASP A 125 11.79 2.26 20.41
N ALA A 126 12.29 1.24 19.70
CA ALA A 126 11.58 -0.01 19.56
C ALA A 126 11.71 -0.87 20.83
N SER A 127 10.63 -1.52 21.24
CA SER A 127 10.68 -2.53 22.31
C SER A 127 11.42 -3.79 21.85
N ARG A 128 11.92 -4.58 22.82
CA ARG A 128 12.63 -5.85 22.52
C ARG A 128 11.79 -6.79 21.66
N TRP A 129 10.51 -6.92 22.03
CA TRP A 129 9.44 -7.56 21.27
C TRP A 129 8.38 -6.48 21.09
N HIS A 130 8.35 -5.83 19.93
CA HIS A 130 7.50 -4.66 19.72
C HIS A 130 6.13 -5.09 19.20
N LEU A 131 6.14 -5.85 18.11
CA LEU A 131 4.94 -6.31 17.44
C LEU A 131 5.17 -7.70 16.83
N ALA A 132 4.10 -8.39 16.48
CA ALA A 132 4.14 -9.61 15.70
C ALA A 132 3.38 -9.44 14.39
N VAL A 133 3.95 -9.95 13.31
CA VAL A 133 3.31 -10.04 12.00
C VAL A 133 3.03 -11.51 11.71
N ARG A 134 1.76 -11.85 11.50
CA ARG A 134 1.34 -13.21 11.13
C ARG A 134 0.93 -13.24 9.67
N VAL A 135 1.59 -14.07 8.89
CA VAL A 135 1.25 -14.37 7.50
C VAL A 135 0.54 -15.73 7.45
N ALA A 136 -0.71 -15.73 7.04
CA ALA A 136 -1.54 -16.91 6.93
C ALA A 136 -2.32 -16.91 5.60
N PRO A 137 -2.91 -18.05 5.18
CA PRO A 137 -3.63 -18.14 3.90
C PRO A 137 -4.85 -17.19 3.81
N ASP A 138 -5.43 -16.81 4.95
CA ASP A 138 -6.56 -15.88 5.08
C ASP A 138 -6.14 -14.40 5.05
N GLY A 139 -4.84 -14.12 5.13
CA GLY A 139 -4.29 -12.77 5.04
C GLY A 139 -3.13 -12.53 5.99
N VAL A 140 -2.74 -11.26 6.09
CA VAL A 140 -1.69 -10.82 7.01
C VAL A 140 -2.30 -9.99 8.13
N THR A 141 -1.89 -10.28 9.35
CA THR A 141 -2.31 -9.52 10.53
C THR A 141 -1.11 -9.05 11.33
N VAL A 142 -1.24 -7.90 11.98
CA VAL A 142 -0.25 -7.34 12.90
C VAL A 142 -0.89 -7.16 14.27
N ARG A 143 -0.11 -7.39 15.34
CA ARG A 143 -0.52 -7.10 16.73
C ARG A 143 0.65 -6.52 17.51
N ASP A 144 0.34 -5.65 18.46
CA ASP A 144 1.30 -5.13 19.42
C ASP A 144 1.63 -6.20 20.47
N LEU A 145 2.88 -6.28 20.92
CA LEU A 145 3.32 -7.25 21.95
C LEU A 145 3.51 -6.61 23.33
N GLY A 146 2.76 -5.55 23.63
CA GLY A 146 2.91 -4.76 24.85
C GLY A 146 4.08 -3.79 24.75
N SER A 147 4.24 -3.15 23.59
CA SER A 147 5.33 -2.21 23.38
C SER A 147 5.12 -0.92 24.19
N VAL A 148 6.23 -0.30 24.62
CA VAL A 148 6.20 0.91 25.45
C VAL A 148 5.57 2.09 24.70
N ASN A 149 6.02 2.31 23.45
CA ASN A 149 5.56 3.43 22.62
C ASN A 149 4.26 3.12 21.85
N GLY A 150 3.86 1.84 21.80
CA GLY A 150 2.73 1.36 21.02
C GLY A 150 3.09 1.15 19.54
N THR A 151 2.33 0.26 18.91
CA THR A 151 2.33 0.09 17.45
C THR A 151 1.20 0.89 16.83
N THR A 152 1.45 1.53 15.68
CA THR A 152 0.39 2.16 14.87
C THR A 152 0.38 1.64 13.45
N VAL A 153 -0.80 1.55 12.83
CA VAL A 153 -1.00 1.23 11.41
C VAL A 153 -1.71 2.41 10.76
N GLU A 154 -1.10 3.03 9.74
CA GLU A 154 -1.60 4.27 9.12
C GLU A 154 -1.94 5.35 10.16
N GLY A 155 -1.12 5.47 11.21
CA GLY A 155 -1.31 6.41 12.31
C GLY A 155 -2.37 6.01 13.35
N THR A 156 -3.10 4.91 13.14
CA THR A 156 -4.07 4.39 14.11
C THR A 156 -3.37 3.42 15.06
N ARG A 157 -3.43 3.67 16.38
CA ARG A 157 -2.80 2.80 17.38
C ARG A 157 -3.55 1.47 17.47
N ILE A 158 -2.80 0.38 17.46
CA ILE A 158 -3.34 -0.99 17.58
C ILE A 158 -2.98 -1.59 18.94
N GLY A 159 -3.75 -2.58 19.37
CA GLY A 159 -3.52 -3.34 20.60
C GLY A 159 -2.90 -4.71 20.35
N ASP A 160 -3.06 -5.60 21.33
CA ASP A 160 -2.63 -7.00 21.32
C ASP A 160 -3.50 -7.93 20.46
N GLY A 161 -4.70 -7.48 20.10
CA GLY A 161 -5.58 -8.15 19.16
C GLY A 161 -5.05 -8.12 17.71
N PRO A 162 -5.38 -9.14 16.88
CA PRO A 162 -4.97 -9.18 15.48
C PRO A 162 -5.64 -8.06 14.68
N HIS A 163 -4.84 -7.19 14.07
CA HIS A 163 -5.29 -6.14 13.16
C HIS A 163 -4.95 -6.55 11.72
N PRO A 164 -5.90 -6.53 10.77
CA PRO A 164 -5.62 -6.84 9.37
C PRO A 164 -4.63 -5.84 8.77
N LEU A 165 -3.66 -6.34 8.00
CA LEU A 165 -2.63 -5.56 7.34
C LEU A 165 -2.70 -5.78 5.83
N GLN A 166 -2.92 -4.70 5.08
CA GLN A 166 -2.90 -4.71 3.63
C GLN A 166 -1.50 -4.32 3.10
N PRO A 167 -1.07 -4.86 1.94
CA PRO A 167 0.16 -4.41 1.30
C PRO A 167 0.18 -2.89 1.08
N GLY A 168 1.33 -2.27 1.33
CA GLY A 168 1.51 -0.82 1.20
C GLY A 168 1.13 0.00 2.45
N GLN A 169 0.47 -0.59 3.45
CA GLN A 169 0.21 0.09 4.71
C GLN A 169 1.48 0.26 5.53
N ARG A 170 1.62 1.41 6.18
CA ARG A 170 2.71 1.79 7.07
C ARG A 170 2.41 1.37 8.50
N ILE A 171 3.35 0.64 9.08
CA ILE A 171 3.38 0.25 10.49
C ILE A 171 4.47 1.06 11.17
N SER A 172 4.18 1.76 12.25
CA SER A 172 5.19 2.47 13.04
C SER A 172 5.48 1.72 14.34
N ALA A 173 6.78 1.55 14.62
CA ALA A 173 7.31 0.91 15.82
C ALA A 173 8.53 1.69 16.32
N GLY A 174 8.35 2.57 17.31
CA GLY A 174 9.39 3.54 17.67
C GLY A 174 9.55 4.61 16.57
N HIS A 175 10.79 4.88 16.15
CA HIS A 175 11.10 5.72 15.00
C HIS A 175 11.07 4.97 13.66
N SER A 176 10.96 3.65 13.70
CA SER A 176 10.98 2.79 12.53
C SER A 176 9.61 2.72 11.88
N THR A 177 9.59 2.91 10.56
CA THR A 177 8.39 2.74 9.74
C THR A 177 8.59 1.53 8.83
N LEU A 178 7.67 0.57 8.90
CA LEU A 178 7.71 -0.70 8.19
C LEU A 178 6.56 -0.74 7.18
N VAL A 179 6.79 -1.32 6.00
CA VAL A 179 5.75 -1.52 4.98
C VAL A 179 5.83 -2.94 4.45
N MET A 180 4.70 -3.62 4.43
CA MET A 180 4.60 -4.92 3.76
C MET A 180 4.43 -4.72 2.25
N ARG A 181 5.28 -5.37 1.45
CA ARG A 181 5.22 -5.35 -0.01
C ARG A 181 5.28 -6.78 -0.56
N SER A 182 4.71 -6.98 -1.74
CA SER A 182 5.02 -8.16 -2.55
C SER A 182 6.22 -7.85 -3.44
N PRO A 183 7.19 -8.77 -3.60
CA PRO A 183 8.31 -8.56 -4.51
C PRO A 183 7.82 -8.71 -5.94
N ALA A 184 7.47 -7.60 -6.55
CA ALA A 184 7.18 -7.55 -7.98
C ALA A 184 7.72 -6.24 -8.53
N VAL A 185 9.00 -6.22 -8.88
CA VAL A 185 9.42 -5.36 -9.99
C VAL A 185 9.84 -6.24 -11.13
N PRO A 186 9.24 -6.06 -12.31
CA PRO A 186 9.64 -6.81 -13.48
C PRO A 186 11.12 -6.52 -13.76
N PRO A 187 11.93 -7.57 -13.98
CA PRO A 187 13.32 -7.38 -14.35
C PRO A 187 13.39 -6.56 -15.65
N ALA A 188 14.38 -5.68 -15.74
CA ALA A 188 14.74 -5.04 -16.99
C ALA A 188 15.11 -6.09 -18.03
N ALA A 189 14.97 -5.74 -19.31
CA ALA A 189 15.62 -6.50 -20.35
C ALA A 189 17.14 -6.36 -20.17
N THR A 190 17.81 -7.48 -19.89
CA THR A 190 19.27 -7.53 -19.78
C THR A 190 19.87 -8.25 -20.97
N ARG A 191 21.05 -7.79 -21.36
CA ARG A 191 21.93 -8.49 -22.28
C ARG A 191 23.31 -8.58 -21.64
N ILE A 192 24.08 -9.59 -22.02
CA ILE A 192 25.45 -9.75 -21.55
C ILE A 192 26.37 -9.31 -22.66
N SER A 193 27.27 -8.37 -22.35
CA SER A 193 28.28 -7.91 -23.29
C SER A 193 29.30 -9.01 -23.56
N ARG A 194 30.11 -8.85 -24.61
CA ARG A 194 31.16 -9.84 -24.92
C ARG A 194 32.26 -9.89 -23.85
N GLU A 195 32.37 -8.81 -23.09
CA GLU A 195 33.31 -8.60 -22.01
C GLU A 195 32.76 -9.09 -20.65
N GLY A 196 31.51 -9.58 -20.60
CA GLY A 196 30.91 -10.13 -19.39
C GLY A 196 30.16 -9.14 -18.52
N ALA A 197 29.92 -7.91 -19.01
CA ALA A 197 29.10 -6.93 -18.31
C ALA A 197 27.60 -7.18 -18.53
N ILE A 198 26.76 -6.84 -17.55
CA ILE A 198 25.31 -6.82 -17.72
C ILE A 198 24.90 -5.47 -18.31
N GLU A 199 24.50 -5.47 -19.58
CA GLU A 199 23.84 -4.35 -20.24
C GLU A 199 22.36 -4.34 -19.84
N VAL A 200 21.94 -3.31 -19.11
CA VAL A 200 20.54 -3.11 -18.70
C VAL A 200 19.88 -2.15 -19.68
N ASN A 201 18.79 -2.56 -20.33
CA ASN A 201 17.90 -1.66 -21.04
C ASN A 201 16.73 -1.28 -20.13
N PRO A 202 16.75 -0.09 -19.51
CA PRO A 202 15.73 0.29 -18.54
C PRO A 202 14.35 0.55 -19.16
N GLY A 203 14.25 0.66 -20.49
CA GLY A 203 12.99 0.98 -21.16
C GLY A 203 12.46 2.38 -20.84
N PRO A 204 11.49 2.90 -21.62
CA PRO A 204 10.88 4.19 -21.34
C PRO A 204 9.97 4.10 -20.09
N ARG A 205 9.93 5.17 -19.29
CA ARG A 205 8.96 5.33 -18.20
C ARG A 205 7.69 6.01 -18.71
N PRO A 206 6.60 5.28 -19.00
CA PRO A 206 5.31 5.92 -19.25
C PRO A 206 4.81 6.55 -17.96
N ARG A 207 4.63 7.88 -17.94
CA ARG A 207 3.91 8.58 -16.88
C ARG A 207 2.62 9.18 -17.43
N PRO A 208 1.45 8.63 -17.09
CA PRO A 208 0.21 9.32 -17.38
C PRO A 208 0.16 10.62 -16.57
N ALA A 209 -0.37 11.69 -17.18
CA ALA A 209 -0.74 12.88 -16.42
C ALA A 209 -1.86 12.51 -15.45
N ARG A 210 -1.67 12.81 -14.16
CA ARG A 210 -2.64 12.51 -13.10
C ARG A 210 -3.27 13.83 -12.62
N PRO A 211 -4.42 14.24 -13.18
CA PRO A 211 -5.13 15.41 -12.69
C PRO A 211 -5.65 15.18 -11.26
N PRO A 212 -5.92 16.25 -10.49
CA PRO A 212 -6.58 16.12 -9.20
C PRO A 212 -7.92 15.39 -9.32
N VAL A 213 -8.24 14.56 -8.33
CA VAL A 213 -9.54 13.88 -8.25
C VAL A 213 -10.48 14.73 -7.41
N ASP A 214 -11.58 15.18 -8.02
CA ASP A 214 -12.62 15.95 -7.32
C ASP A 214 -13.72 15.00 -6.83
N LEU A 215 -13.97 14.98 -5.52
CA LEU A 215 -14.99 14.15 -4.87
C LEU A 215 -16.05 15.03 -4.23
N HIS A 216 -17.32 14.81 -4.58
CA HIS A 216 -18.42 15.59 -4.02
C HIS A 216 -18.97 14.98 -2.73
N ARG A 217 -19.05 15.79 -1.67
CA ARG A 217 -19.81 15.48 -0.45
C ARG A 217 -21.29 15.31 -0.81
N PRO A 218 -21.92 14.20 -0.41
CA PRO A 218 -23.35 14.04 -0.58
C PRO A 218 -24.12 15.06 0.29
N GLY A 219 -24.91 15.93 -0.34
CA GLY A 219 -25.81 16.86 0.37
C GLY A 219 -27.18 16.25 0.69
N ALA A 220 -27.90 16.80 1.68
CA ALA A 220 -29.30 16.41 1.90
C ALA A 220 -30.15 16.74 0.66
N ASN A 221 -31.11 15.88 0.32
CA ASN A 221 -32.00 16.13 -0.82
C ASN A 221 -32.85 17.38 -0.53
N ALA A 222 -32.81 18.38 -1.42
CA ALA A 222 -33.44 19.68 -1.22
C ALA A 222 -34.99 19.67 -1.31
N THR A 223 -35.63 18.52 -1.52
CA THR A 223 -37.04 18.43 -1.90
C THR A 223 -37.90 17.69 -0.88
N GLU A 224 -38.00 18.21 0.34
CA GLU A 224 -39.20 18.00 1.17
C GLU A 224 -39.96 19.33 1.26
N ARG A 225 -40.73 19.67 0.22
CA ARG A 225 -41.71 20.76 0.33
C ARG A 225 -42.78 20.29 1.32
N ARG A 226 -42.80 20.88 2.51
CA ARG A 226 -43.87 20.68 3.49
C ARG A 226 -45.18 21.18 2.88
N GLN A 227 -46.04 20.26 2.46
CA GLN A 227 -47.41 20.60 2.11
C GLN A 227 -48.11 20.99 3.42
N GLY A 228 -48.45 22.27 3.56
CA GLY A 228 -49.22 22.76 4.71
C GLY A 228 -50.61 22.12 4.70
N VAL A 229 -51.18 21.88 5.88
CA VAL A 229 -52.55 21.36 5.99
C VAL A 229 -53.50 22.33 5.29
N PRO A 230 -54.24 21.92 4.24
CA PRO A 230 -55.11 22.82 3.48
C PRO A 230 -56.40 23.07 4.27
N TRP A 231 -56.32 23.88 5.33
CA TRP A 231 -57.45 24.23 6.19
C TRP A 231 -58.64 24.79 5.39
N LEU A 232 -58.36 25.48 4.28
CA LEU A 232 -59.36 26.02 3.37
C LEU A 232 -60.24 24.92 2.75
N ALA A 233 -59.65 23.76 2.45
CA ALA A 233 -60.38 22.59 1.95
C ALA A 233 -61.25 21.93 3.03
N MET A 234 -60.98 22.17 4.32
CA MET A 234 -61.79 21.68 5.44
C MET A 234 -63.02 22.56 5.71
N VAL A 235 -62.91 23.88 5.48
CA VAL A 235 -63.96 24.86 5.76
C VAL A 235 -64.92 25.06 4.59
N LEU A 236 -64.42 25.00 3.34
CA LEU A 236 -65.22 25.28 2.15
C LEU A 236 -66.45 24.36 1.97
N PRO A 237 -66.36 23.02 2.16
CA PRO A 237 -67.52 22.14 2.04
C PRO A 237 -68.56 22.38 3.13
N LEU A 238 -68.11 22.73 4.35
CA LEU A 238 -69.00 23.06 5.47
C LEU A 238 -69.79 24.35 5.17
N ALA A 239 -69.11 25.35 4.60
CA ALA A 239 -69.71 26.62 4.21
C ALA A 239 -70.75 26.49 3.08
N VAL A 240 -70.60 25.50 2.19
CA VAL A 240 -71.54 25.24 1.08
C VAL A 240 -72.67 24.28 1.50
N ALA A 241 -72.36 23.23 2.25
CA ALA A 241 -73.31 22.19 2.60
C ALA A 241 -74.36 22.66 3.62
N VAL A 242 -73.99 23.53 4.57
CA VAL A 242 -74.92 24.02 5.60
C VAL A 242 -76.03 24.91 4.99
N PRO A 243 -75.75 25.93 4.17
CA PRO A 243 -76.80 26.71 3.49
C PRO A 243 -77.63 25.86 2.53
N ALA A 244 -77.01 24.95 1.78
CA ALA A 244 -77.71 24.07 0.85
C ALA A 244 -78.72 23.14 1.56
N ALA A 245 -78.35 22.58 2.72
CA ALA A 245 -79.23 21.76 3.54
C ALA A 245 -80.45 22.55 4.06
N ILE A 246 -80.23 23.80 4.48
CA ILE A 246 -81.30 24.69 4.95
C ILE A 246 -82.26 25.06 3.80
N LEU A 247 -81.73 25.36 2.61
CA LEU A 247 -82.52 25.78 1.46
C LEU A 247 -83.34 24.64 0.82
N THR A 248 -82.73 23.47 0.66
CA THR A 248 -83.34 22.32 -0.04
C THR A 248 -84.12 21.37 0.88
N ARG A 249 -84.01 21.53 2.21
CA ARG A 249 -84.59 20.65 3.25
C ARG A 249 -84.20 19.16 3.12
N GLN A 250 -83.14 18.84 2.41
CA GLN A 250 -82.65 17.48 2.26
C GLN A 250 -81.56 17.18 3.29
N PRO A 251 -81.74 16.18 4.18
CA PRO A 251 -80.76 15.87 5.23
C PRO A 251 -79.45 15.27 4.67
N MET A 252 -79.44 14.77 3.43
CA MET A 252 -78.27 14.14 2.81
C MET A 252 -77.05 15.07 2.70
N PHE A 253 -77.24 16.39 2.56
CA PHE A 253 -76.14 17.35 2.49
C PHE A 253 -75.32 17.45 3.79
N LEU A 254 -75.93 17.17 4.94
CA LEU A 254 -75.24 17.12 6.23
C LEU A 254 -74.30 15.92 6.34
N LEU A 255 -74.62 14.80 5.68
CA LEU A 255 -73.76 13.61 5.64
C LEU A 255 -72.45 13.90 4.87
N PHE A 256 -72.54 14.61 3.73
CA PHE A 256 -71.37 15.06 2.98
C PHE A 256 -70.51 16.05 3.77
N ALA A 257 -71.14 16.95 4.52
CA ALA A 257 -70.45 17.88 5.42
C ALA A 257 -69.65 17.16 6.51
N LEU A 258 -70.17 16.03 7.02
CA LEU A 258 -69.50 15.21 8.04
C LEU A 258 -68.40 14.31 7.45
N MET A 259 -68.57 13.83 6.22
CA MET A 259 -67.58 12.96 5.55
C MET A 259 -66.29 13.69 5.16
N SER A 260 -66.36 14.98 4.81
CA SER A 260 -65.19 15.77 4.40
C SER A 260 -64.11 15.88 5.51
N PRO A 261 -64.44 16.24 6.77
CA PRO A 261 -63.48 16.22 7.87
C PRO A 261 -62.88 14.84 8.15
N VAL A 262 -63.68 13.77 8.06
CA VAL A 262 -63.20 12.39 8.28
C VAL A 262 -62.19 11.98 7.23
N MET A 263 -62.43 12.32 5.96
CA MET A 263 -61.51 12.04 4.86
C MET A 263 -60.18 12.81 5.00
N ILE A 264 -60.25 14.12 5.29
CA ILE A 264 -59.05 14.97 5.48
C ILE A 264 -58.25 14.54 6.71
N LEU A 265 -58.91 14.11 7.79
CA LEU A 265 -58.23 13.55 8.95
C LEU A 265 -57.53 12.23 8.59
N GLY A 266 -58.18 11.38 7.80
CA GLY A 266 -57.58 10.16 7.26
C GLY A 266 -56.34 10.43 6.39
N THR A 267 -56.41 11.40 5.48
CA THR A 267 -55.27 11.75 4.61
C THR A 267 -54.12 12.36 5.40
N THR A 268 -54.39 13.27 6.35
CA THR A 268 -53.33 13.89 7.17
C THR A 268 -52.64 12.90 8.11
N VAL A 269 -53.36 11.94 8.68
CA VAL A 269 -52.77 10.85 9.49
C VAL A 269 -51.95 9.91 8.60
N SER A 270 -52.45 9.58 7.40
CA SER A 270 -51.71 8.79 6.41
C SER A 270 -50.44 9.51 5.92
N GLU A 271 -50.49 10.83 5.70
CA GLU A 271 -49.35 11.65 5.30
C GLU A 271 -48.31 11.79 6.41
N ARG A 272 -48.72 11.87 7.69
CA ARG A 272 -47.79 11.91 8.82
C ARG A 272 -47.02 10.60 8.97
N THR A 273 -47.71 9.46 8.84
CA THR A 273 -47.09 8.14 8.93
C THR A 273 -46.20 7.85 7.72
N ARG A 274 -46.67 8.18 6.51
CA ARG A 274 -45.88 8.09 5.28
C ARG A 274 -44.66 9.00 5.31
N GLY A 275 -44.83 10.26 5.72
CA GLY A 275 -43.73 11.22 5.85
C GLY A 275 -42.72 10.85 6.94
N ARG A 276 -43.10 10.12 7.98
CA ARG A 276 -42.13 9.55 8.94
C ARG A 276 -41.27 8.47 8.29
N ARG A 277 -41.88 7.53 7.55
CA ARG A 277 -41.16 6.48 6.82
C ARG A 277 -40.25 7.05 5.74
N GLU A 278 -40.73 8.03 4.98
CA GLU A 278 -39.95 8.72 3.94
C GLU A 278 -38.73 9.43 4.53
N ARG A 279 -38.85 10.07 5.72
CA ARG A 279 -37.70 10.68 6.41
C ARG A 279 -36.71 9.66 6.95
N GLU A 280 -37.19 8.55 7.51
CA GLU A 280 -36.33 7.45 7.97
C GLU A 280 -35.55 6.86 6.78
N GLN A 281 -36.20 6.65 5.64
CA GLN A 281 -35.57 6.22 4.39
C GLN A 281 -34.56 7.27 3.87
N ALA A 282 -34.92 8.55 3.79
CA ALA A 282 -34.03 9.61 3.34
C ALA A 282 -32.77 9.74 4.21
N ARG A 283 -32.89 9.55 5.54
CA ARG A 283 -31.74 9.51 6.45
C ARG A 283 -30.86 8.29 6.20
N ALA A 284 -31.44 7.11 6.02
CA ALA A 284 -30.70 5.90 5.71
C ALA A 284 -29.97 6.02 4.35
N ASP A 285 -30.61 6.62 3.35
CA ASP A 285 -30.04 6.87 2.02
C ASP A 285 -28.87 7.86 2.09
N LEU A 286 -29.03 8.95 2.85
CA LEU A 286 -27.94 9.90 3.08
C LEU A 286 -26.77 9.23 3.79
N ALA A 287 -27.02 8.44 4.85
CA ALA A 287 -25.98 7.72 5.58
C ALA A 287 -25.21 6.75 4.66
N ARG A 288 -25.91 6.00 3.79
CA ARG A 288 -25.28 5.13 2.78
C ARG A 288 -24.42 5.91 1.79
N ARG A 289 -24.92 7.05 1.29
CA ARG A 289 -24.18 7.92 0.36
C ARG A 289 -22.93 8.51 1.01
N VAL A 290 -23.02 8.95 2.27
CA VAL A 290 -21.87 9.47 3.04
C VAL A 290 -20.83 8.36 3.22
N ALA A 291 -21.24 7.17 3.68
CA ALA A 291 -20.32 6.04 3.83
C ALA A 291 -19.64 5.64 2.50
N GLY A 292 -20.38 5.70 1.39
CA GLY A 292 -19.83 5.48 0.05
C GLY A 292 -18.82 6.55 -0.37
N ALA A 293 -19.11 7.82 -0.08
CA ALA A 293 -18.19 8.93 -0.34
C ALA A 293 -16.91 8.82 0.50
N ASP A 294 -17.02 8.45 1.78
CA ASP A 294 -15.87 8.23 2.66
C ASP A 294 -15.00 7.07 2.16
N ALA A 295 -15.63 5.98 1.70
CA ALA A 295 -14.91 4.85 1.09
C ALA A 295 -14.20 5.24 -0.22
N ALA A 296 -14.84 6.06 -1.06
CA ALA A 296 -14.25 6.59 -2.29
C ALA A 296 -13.07 7.53 -1.99
N LEU A 297 -13.19 8.40 -0.99
CA LEU A 297 -12.11 9.27 -0.51
C LEU A 297 -10.93 8.43 -0.01
N ALA A 298 -11.18 7.43 0.83
CA ALA A 298 -10.13 6.54 1.32
C ALA A 298 -9.42 5.78 0.18
N ALA A 299 -10.16 5.36 -0.85
CA ALA A 299 -9.58 4.73 -2.04
C ALA A 299 -8.72 5.71 -2.86
N ALA A 300 -9.21 6.92 -3.10
CA ALA A 300 -8.47 7.96 -3.81
C ALA A 300 -7.18 8.36 -3.09
N LEU A 301 -7.21 8.45 -1.75
CA LEU A 301 -6.02 8.71 -0.94
C LEU A 301 -5.01 7.55 -1.01
N ARG A 302 -5.47 6.29 -0.99
CA ARG A 302 -4.59 5.12 -1.18
C ARG A 302 -3.93 5.14 -2.56
N ASP A 303 -4.67 5.52 -3.60
CA ASP A 303 -4.12 5.63 -4.95
C ASP A 303 -3.09 6.77 -5.06
N ASP A 304 -3.37 7.96 -4.50
CA ASP A 304 -2.40 9.08 -4.46
C ASP A 304 -1.11 8.67 -3.72
N LEU A 305 -1.23 8.00 -2.56
CA LEU A 305 -0.08 7.51 -1.80
C LEU A 305 0.72 6.44 -2.55
N SER A 306 0.04 5.50 -3.21
CA SER A 306 0.67 4.46 -4.05
C SER A 306 1.44 5.10 -5.21
N CYS A 307 0.80 6.03 -5.91
CA CYS A 307 1.38 6.81 -7.00
C CYS A 307 2.62 7.59 -6.56
N ARG A 308 2.58 8.23 -5.39
CA ARG A 308 3.73 8.94 -4.82
C ARG A 308 4.85 8.00 -4.43
N GLY A 309 4.55 6.84 -3.85
CA GLY A 309 5.57 5.82 -3.57
C GLY A 309 6.24 5.27 -4.83
N ALA A 310 5.50 5.15 -5.93
CA ALA A 310 6.07 4.81 -7.23
C ALA A 310 6.93 5.96 -7.80
N ASP A 311 6.50 7.21 -7.64
CA ASP A 311 7.26 8.37 -8.12
C ASP A 311 8.52 8.63 -7.31
N ALA A 312 8.46 8.46 -6.00
CA ALA A 312 9.56 8.64 -5.04
C ALA A 312 9.70 7.36 -4.18
N PRO A 313 10.43 6.34 -4.67
CA PRO A 313 10.63 5.09 -3.94
C PRO A 313 11.37 5.34 -2.62
N ASP A 314 11.05 4.52 -1.62
CA ASP A 314 11.78 4.48 -0.35
C ASP A 314 13.17 3.85 -0.51
N ALA A 315 14.00 3.96 0.54
CA ALA A 315 15.38 3.48 0.51
C ALA A 315 15.49 1.97 0.23
N ALA A 316 14.54 1.16 0.74
CA ALA A 316 14.53 -0.28 0.55
C ALA A 316 14.23 -0.63 -0.92
N GLU A 317 13.25 0.04 -1.52
CA GLU A 317 12.93 -0.10 -2.93
C GLU A 317 14.05 0.41 -3.84
N LEU A 318 14.75 1.50 -3.46
CA LEU A 318 15.92 1.99 -4.18
C LEU A 318 17.07 0.98 -4.15
N LEU A 319 17.42 0.45 -2.98
CA LEU A 319 18.45 -0.59 -2.84
C LEU A 319 18.10 -1.81 -3.68
N ARG A 320 16.84 -2.22 -3.69
CA ARG A 320 16.37 -3.33 -4.52
C ARG A 320 16.45 -3.02 -6.03
N CYS A 321 16.21 -1.77 -6.44
CA CYS A 321 16.34 -1.35 -7.83
C CYS A 321 17.79 -1.27 -8.30
N VAL A 322 18.74 -0.99 -7.40
CA VAL A 322 20.17 -0.85 -7.72
C VAL A 322 20.91 -2.18 -7.61
N THR A 323 20.50 -3.07 -6.71
CA THR A 323 21.15 -4.38 -6.50
C THR A 323 20.74 -5.46 -7.50
N GLY A 324 19.71 -5.21 -8.32
CA GLY A 324 19.27 -6.14 -9.36
C GLY A 324 18.98 -5.44 -10.69
N PRO A 325 18.85 -6.19 -11.79
CA PRO A 325 18.52 -5.65 -13.10
C PRO A 325 17.05 -5.21 -13.13
N SER A 326 16.76 -4.03 -12.59
CA SER A 326 15.43 -3.45 -12.50
C SER A 326 15.14 -2.56 -13.71
N ALA A 327 13.95 -2.66 -14.29
CA ALA A 327 13.49 -1.72 -15.32
C ALA A 327 13.39 -0.27 -14.80
N ARG A 328 13.44 -0.09 -13.48
CA ARG A 328 13.39 1.23 -12.84
C ARG A 328 14.75 1.90 -12.71
N LEU A 329 15.85 1.18 -12.99
CA LEU A 329 17.19 1.75 -12.93
C LEU A 329 17.31 2.84 -14.00
N TRP A 330 17.76 4.04 -13.63
CA TRP A 330 17.89 5.18 -14.54
C TRP A 330 16.60 5.59 -15.29
N GLU A 331 15.41 5.28 -14.74
CA GLU A 331 14.11 5.59 -15.36
C GLU A 331 13.80 7.10 -15.47
N ARG A 332 14.57 7.96 -14.76
CA ARG A 332 14.40 9.42 -14.74
C ARG A 332 15.46 10.08 -15.63
N GLY A 333 15.06 10.46 -16.83
CA GLY A 333 15.91 11.18 -17.78
C GLY A 333 15.91 12.69 -17.56
N ALA A 334 16.73 13.42 -18.33
CA ALA A 334 16.86 14.88 -18.22
C ALA A 334 15.54 15.65 -18.46
N ALA A 335 14.63 15.10 -19.26
CA ALA A 335 13.31 15.69 -19.52
C ALA A 335 12.27 15.38 -18.43
N SER A 336 12.60 14.55 -17.44
CA SER A 336 11.68 14.18 -16.36
C SER A 336 11.49 15.36 -15.40
N ARG A 337 10.24 15.71 -15.09
CA ARG A 337 9.93 16.82 -14.16
C ARG A 337 10.46 16.62 -12.74
N ASP A 338 10.71 15.38 -12.35
CA ASP A 338 11.23 14.97 -11.06
C ASP A 338 12.71 14.54 -11.14
N VAL A 339 13.41 14.90 -12.23
CA VAL A 339 14.86 14.72 -12.30
C VAL A 339 15.49 15.44 -11.10
N LEU A 340 16.45 14.78 -10.44
CA LEU A 340 17.08 15.25 -9.21
C LEU A 340 16.14 15.49 -8.01
N THR A 341 14.91 14.97 -8.04
CA THR A 341 14.02 14.99 -6.86
C THR A 341 14.33 13.81 -5.95
N LEU A 342 14.64 14.10 -4.68
CA LEU A 342 15.00 13.10 -3.68
C LEU A 342 13.93 13.04 -2.57
N LEU A 343 13.63 11.82 -2.12
CA LEU A 343 12.79 11.60 -0.95
C LEU A 343 13.67 11.74 0.31
N LEU A 344 13.36 12.74 1.16
CA LEU A 344 14.07 12.94 2.43
C LEU A 344 13.42 12.22 3.61
N GLY A 345 12.11 11.99 3.56
CA GLY A 345 11.37 11.40 4.66
C GLY A 345 9.87 11.37 4.41
N SER A 346 9.11 11.02 5.45
CA SER A 346 7.65 11.02 5.44
C SER A 346 7.10 12.21 6.23
N GLY A 347 5.97 12.75 5.78
CA GLY A 347 5.33 13.90 6.40
C GLY A 347 3.96 14.14 5.79
N ARG A 348 3.21 15.09 6.36
CA ARG A 348 1.93 15.51 5.80
C ARG A 348 2.17 16.44 4.62
N ILE A 349 1.53 16.12 3.51
CA ILE A 349 1.57 16.91 2.27
C ILE A 349 0.15 17.03 1.74
N GLU A 350 -0.10 18.06 0.94
CA GLU A 350 -1.39 18.24 0.29
C GLU A 350 -1.67 17.07 -0.67
N ALA A 351 -2.82 16.43 -0.51
CA ALA A 351 -3.26 15.32 -1.34
C ALA A 351 -3.67 15.80 -2.74
N ARG A 352 -3.53 14.95 -3.76
CA ARG A 352 -4.08 15.25 -5.11
C ARG A 352 -5.58 14.95 -5.22
N VAL A 353 -6.28 15.00 -4.10
CA VAL A 353 -7.71 14.71 -3.99
C VAL A 353 -8.36 15.94 -3.36
N ARG A 354 -9.35 16.52 -4.03
CA ARG A 354 -10.12 17.65 -3.53
C ARG A 354 -11.50 17.17 -3.15
N VAL A 355 -11.94 17.54 -1.96
CA VAL A 355 -13.32 17.30 -1.53
C VAL A 355 -14.10 18.58 -1.77
N LEU A 356 -15.19 18.47 -2.53
CA LEU A 356 -16.08 19.56 -2.85
C LEU A 356 -17.36 19.41 -2.04
N ARG A 357 -17.83 20.50 -1.43
CA ARG A 357 -19.14 20.60 -0.81
C ARG A 357 -20.26 20.40 -1.86
N PRO A 358 -21.51 20.16 -1.43
CA PRO A 358 -22.64 20.00 -2.35
C PRO A 358 -22.87 21.21 -3.29
N ASP A 359 -22.41 22.40 -2.90
CA ASP A 359 -22.47 23.64 -3.70
C ASP A 359 -21.28 23.81 -4.66
N GLY A 360 -20.35 22.86 -4.70
CA GLY A 360 -19.15 22.88 -5.55
C GLY A 360 -17.96 23.63 -4.96
N THR A 361 -18.07 24.18 -3.74
CA THR A 361 -16.94 24.85 -3.09
C THR A 361 -15.97 23.85 -2.44
N PRO A 362 -14.64 24.10 -2.42
CA PRO A 362 -13.69 23.21 -1.76
C PRO A 362 -13.92 23.15 -0.24
N GLU A 363 -13.88 21.95 0.33
CA GLU A 363 -14.07 21.69 1.77
C GLU A 363 -12.94 22.26 2.64
#